data_AF-A0AAV2SFG2-F1
#
_entry.id   AF-A0AAV2SFG2-F1
#
_cell.length_a   1.000
_cell.length_b   1.000
_cell.length_c   1.000
_cell.angle_alpha   90.00
_cell.angle_beta   90.00
_cell.angle_gamma   90.00
#
_symmetry.space_group_name_H-M   'P 1'
#
loop_
_entity.id
_entity.type
_entity.pdbx_description
1 polymer ?
#
loop_
_entity_poly.entity_id
_entity_poly.type
_entity_poly.pdbx_seq_one_letter_code
_entity_poly.pdbx_strand_id
1 'polypeptide(L)'
;MAWLCRGIILLLGLFSQTDYVQACDDDCKDDLIQKLQSILETQLDSNMNLIIRKIESKFEKLLEAKLDSNIDLIQREIETKFENILDTKLNLKMNQISNTLTTNQNAILSDLQSVKEHIETNELSFHELNTSYVFMTTQLIELLAQEKETDTAPSSQNISNVNDSLNELKTLAKKSNVILTELMEDCKGPSNTTTQQLNDIVESTEERCPGGLIKMSSQCFKMFRDRQRTWSEAKTKCEQEGYILAQPDDSVAVNLRKYIYEAYG
;
A
#
# COMPACT_ATOMS: atom_id res chain seq x y z
N MET A 1 -42.84 45.86 -56.50
CA MET A 1 -41.47 46.27 -56.17
C MET A 1 -40.77 47.09 -57.28
N ALA A 2 -41.51 47.85 -58.11
CA ALA A 2 -40.92 48.69 -59.17
C ALA A 2 -40.49 50.11 -58.70
N TRP A 3 -40.67 50.43 -57.42
CA TRP A 3 -40.47 51.77 -56.88
C TRP A 3 -39.10 51.99 -56.22
N LEU A 4 -38.43 50.92 -55.78
CA LEU A 4 -37.09 51.05 -55.16
C LEU A 4 -35.96 51.20 -56.19
N CYS A 5 -36.10 50.64 -57.41
CA CYS A 5 -35.13 50.89 -58.49
C CYS A 5 -35.27 52.27 -59.15
N ARG A 6 -36.39 52.98 -58.94
CA ARG A 6 -36.58 54.36 -59.46
C ARG A 6 -35.85 55.43 -58.63
N GLY A 7 -35.56 55.16 -57.35
CA GLY A 7 -34.99 56.15 -56.42
C GLY A 7 -33.49 56.42 -56.62
N ILE A 8 -32.73 55.43 -57.12
CA ILE A 8 -31.27 55.56 -57.28
C ILE A 8 -30.89 56.17 -58.64
N ILE A 9 -31.74 56.02 -59.66
CA ILE A 9 -31.45 56.47 -61.03
C ILE A 9 -31.68 57.98 -61.23
N LEU A 10 -32.52 58.62 -60.40
CA LEU A 10 -32.74 60.07 -60.48
C LEU A 10 -31.57 60.92 -59.95
N LEU A 11 -30.57 60.33 -59.29
CA LEU A 11 -29.42 61.06 -58.76
C LEU A 11 -28.27 61.29 -59.75
N LEU A 12 -28.30 60.68 -60.95
CA LEU A 12 -27.18 60.76 -61.91
C LEU A 12 -27.48 61.46 -63.24
N GLY A 13 -28.67 62.04 -63.43
CA GLY A 13 -28.90 63.15 -64.36
C GLY A 13 -28.45 62.97 -65.83
N LEU A 14 -28.22 61.75 -66.29
CA LEU A 14 -27.81 61.43 -67.65
C LEU A 14 -28.50 60.13 -68.02
N PHE A 15 -29.38 60.20 -69.02
CA PHE A 15 -29.69 59.19 -70.04
C PHE A 15 -31.14 59.33 -70.51
N SER A 16 -31.26 59.57 -71.81
CA SER A 16 -32.51 59.71 -72.56
C SER A 16 -33.30 58.42 -72.57
N GLN A 17 -34.61 58.54 -72.37
CA GLN A 17 -35.61 57.49 -72.52
C GLN A 17 -35.70 57.05 -73.98
N THR A 18 -35.03 55.94 -74.32
CA THR A 18 -35.38 54.96 -75.35
C THR A 18 -34.28 53.90 -75.27
N ASP A 19 -34.67 52.63 -75.15
CA ASP A 19 -33.79 51.46 -74.91
C ASP A 19 -33.40 51.16 -73.45
N TYR A 20 -34.33 51.35 -72.49
CA TYR A 20 -34.18 50.87 -71.10
C TYR A 20 -35.18 49.77 -70.73
N VAL A 21 -35.54 48.95 -71.71
CA VAL A 21 -36.22 47.67 -71.51
C VAL A 21 -35.29 46.65 -72.15
N GLN A 22 -34.93 45.59 -71.42
CA GLN A 22 -34.06 44.49 -71.84
C GLN A 22 -32.54 44.59 -71.52
N ALA A 23 -32.14 45.07 -70.35
CA ALA A 23 -30.79 44.80 -69.81
C ALA A 23 -30.73 44.92 -68.26
N CYS A 24 -31.74 44.40 -67.56
CA CYS A 24 -31.48 43.87 -66.22
C CYS A 24 -31.30 42.37 -66.41
N ASP A 25 -30.09 42.02 -66.86
CA ASP A 25 -29.58 40.66 -67.05
C ASP A 25 -29.91 39.78 -65.84
N ASP A 26 -30.18 38.51 -66.12
CA ASP A 26 -30.29 37.44 -65.13
C ASP A 26 -29.08 37.45 -64.15
N ASP A 27 -27.90 37.94 -64.58
CA ASP A 27 -26.68 38.10 -63.77
C ASP A 27 -26.86 38.97 -62.51
N CYS A 28 -27.66 40.04 -62.56
CA CYS A 28 -27.84 40.92 -61.39
C CYS A 28 -28.76 40.29 -60.33
N LYS A 29 -29.67 39.41 -60.76
CA LYS A 29 -30.57 38.67 -59.88
C LYS A 29 -29.80 37.58 -59.14
N ASP A 30 -28.87 36.92 -59.81
CA ASP A 30 -28.07 35.84 -59.22
C ASP A 30 -27.07 36.37 -58.18
N ASP A 31 -26.41 37.52 -58.40
CA ASP A 31 -25.53 38.14 -57.39
C ASP A 31 -26.30 38.53 -56.10
N LEU A 32 -27.51 39.07 -56.24
CA LEU A 32 -28.35 39.41 -55.09
C LEU A 32 -28.82 38.15 -54.33
N ILE A 33 -29.19 37.09 -55.05
CA ILE A 33 -29.59 35.82 -54.45
C ILE A 33 -28.41 35.19 -53.70
N GLN A 34 -27.21 35.16 -54.29
CA GLN A 34 -26.01 34.63 -53.63
C GLN A 34 -25.65 35.41 -52.36
N LYS A 35 -25.71 36.74 -52.39
CA LYS A 35 -25.45 37.57 -51.19
C LYS A 35 -26.47 37.31 -50.09
N LEU A 36 -27.75 37.22 -50.44
CA LEU A 36 -28.81 36.92 -49.46
C LEU A 36 -28.67 35.50 -48.87
N GLN A 37 -28.31 34.51 -49.69
CA GLN A 37 -28.02 33.15 -49.24
C GLN A 37 -26.84 33.12 -48.27
N SER A 38 -25.73 33.77 -48.64
CA SER A 38 -24.53 33.85 -47.79
C SER A 38 -24.81 34.50 -46.44
N ILE A 39 -25.58 35.60 -46.42
CA ILE A 39 -25.99 36.27 -45.18
C ILE A 39 -26.87 35.35 -44.34
N LEU A 40 -27.84 34.67 -44.96
CA LEU A 40 -28.75 33.77 -44.26
C LEU A 40 -28.01 32.58 -43.64
N GLU A 41 -27.12 31.94 -44.40
CA GLU A 41 -26.29 30.83 -43.93
C GLU A 41 -25.39 31.25 -42.76
N THR A 42 -24.71 32.40 -42.88
CA THR A 42 -23.84 32.91 -41.82
C THR A 42 -24.62 33.22 -40.54
N GLN A 43 -25.80 33.82 -40.64
CA GLN A 43 -26.66 34.11 -39.50
C GLN A 43 -27.19 32.83 -38.85
N LEU A 44 -27.58 31.85 -39.67
CA LEU A 44 -28.05 30.56 -39.19
C LEU A 44 -26.94 29.82 -38.45
N ASP A 45 -25.75 29.75 -39.03
CA ASP A 45 -24.58 29.09 -38.43
C ASP A 45 -24.17 29.75 -37.12
N SER A 46 -24.13 31.08 -37.07
CA SER A 46 -23.79 31.83 -35.85
C SER A 46 -24.79 31.53 -34.72
N ASN A 47 -26.08 31.55 -35.03
CA ASN A 47 -27.13 31.28 -34.05
C ASN A 47 -27.13 29.81 -33.60
N MET A 48 -26.97 28.87 -34.53
CA MET A 48 -26.88 27.45 -34.23
C MET A 48 -25.66 27.15 -33.35
N ASN A 49 -24.50 27.71 -33.66
CA ASN A 49 -23.29 27.53 -32.86
C ASN A 49 -23.40 28.15 -31.46
N LEU A 50 -24.17 29.23 -31.29
CA LEU A 50 -24.45 29.79 -29.97
C LEU A 50 -25.37 28.85 -29.15
N ILE A 51 -26.38 28.27 -29.79
CA ILE A 51 -27.31 27.32 -29.17
C ILE A 51 -26.57 26.05 -28.76
N ILE A 52 -25.76 25.48 -29.66
CA ILE A 52 -24.95 24.28 -29.42
C ILE A 52 -24.07 24.48 -28.18
N ARG A 53 -23.26 25.56 -28.14
CA ARG A 53 -22.39 25.85 -27.00
C ARG A 53 -23.15 26.00 -25.67
N LYS A 54 -24.36 26.57 -25.72
CA LYS A 54 -25.19 26.74 -24.50
C LYS A 54 -25.78 25.42 -24.02
N ILE A 55 -26.10 24.52 -24.93
CA ILE A 55 -26.57 23.17 -24.61
C ILE A 55 -25.42 22.34 -24.05
N GLU A 56 -24.27 22.32 -24.72
CA GLU A 56 -23.06 21.61 -24.28
C GLU A 56 -22.67 22.04 -22.87
N SER A 57 -22.54 23.35 -22.62
CA SER A 57 -22.17 23.86 -21.29
C SER A 57 -23.18 23.50 -20.20
N LYS A 58 -24.48 23.44 -20.52
CA LYS A 58 -25.50 23.00 -19.55
C LYS A 58 -25.41 21.50 -19.29
N PHE A 59 -25.15 20.72 -20.34
CA PHE A 59 -25.06 19.27 -20.24
C PHE A 59 -23.82 18.86 -19.43
N GLU A 60 -22.65 19.47 -19.70
CA GLU A 60 -21.41 19.26 -18.94
C GLU A 60 -21.62 19.55 -17.45
N LYS A 61 -22.18 20.72 -17.12
CA LYS A 61 -22.45 21.09 -15.71
C LYS A 61 -23.39 20.12 -14.99
N LEU A 62 -24.42 19.64 -15.68
CA LEU A 62 -25.35 18.67 -15.11
C LEU A 62 -24.71 17.29 -14.95
N LEU A 63 -23.87 16.90 -15.90
CA LEU A 63 -23.16 15.63 -15.88
C LEU A 63 -22.13 15.60 -14.75
N GLU A 64 -21.28 16.63 -14.65
CA GLU A 64 -20.28 16.79 -13.60
C GLU A 64 -20.93 16.80 -12.21
N ALA A 65 -21.93 17.65 -11.98
CA ALA A 65 -22.59 17.75 -10.68
C ALA A 65 -23.23 16.43 -10.24
N LYS A 66 -23.84 15.68 -11.18
CA LYS A 66 -24.49 14.40 -10.87
C LYS A 66 -23.47 13.28 -10.67
N LEU A 67 -22.37 13.31 -11.42
CA LEU A 67 -21.29 12.33 -11.30
C LEU A 67 -20.56 12.52 -9.97
N ASP A 68 -20.17 13.75 -9.63
CA ASP A 68 -19.48 14.08 -8.39
C ASP A 68 -20.33 13.72 -7.16
N SER A 69 -21.61 14.09 -7.15
CA SER A 69 -22.52 13.75 -6.05
C SER A 69 -22.67 12.24 -5.85
N ASN A 70 -22.65 11.46 -6.92
CA ASN A 70 -22.76 10.01 -6.83
C ASN A 70 -21.44 9.38 -6.36
N ILE A 71 -20.30 9.87 -6.86
CA ILE A 71 -18.97 9.43 -6.43
C ILE A 71 -18.79 9.69 -4.93
N ASP A 72 -19.15 10.89 -4.45
CA ASP A 72 -19.05 11.26 -3.03
C ASP A 72 -19.94 10.39 -2.12
N LEU A 73 -21.13 9.99 -2.62
CA LEU A 73 -22.01 9.10 -1.88
C LEU A 73 -21.41 7.69 -1.77
N ILE A 74 -20.95 7.15 -2.91
CA ILE A 74 -20.34 5.81 -2.97
C ILE A 74 -19.07 5.76 -2.13
N GLN A 75 -18.23 6.79 -2.22
CA GLN A 75 -16.98 6.85 -1.47
C GLN A 75 -17.23 6.86 0.05
N ARG A 76 -18.16 7.69 0.54
CA ARG A 76 -18.53 7.71 1.96
C ARG A 76 -19.09 6.37 2.43
N GLU A 77 -19.89 5.70 1.61
CA GLU A 77 -20.45 4.39 1.95
C GLU A 77 -19.36 3.33 2.05
N ILE A 78 -18.39 3.33 1.12
CA ILE A 78 -17.24 2.42 1.14
C ILE A 78 -16.37 2.68 2.36
N GLU A 79 -16.01 3.94 2.63
CA GLU A 79 -15.20 4.33 3.79
C GLU A 79 -15.88 3.88 5.09
N THR A 80 -17.18 4.16 5.25
CA THR A 80 -17.94 3.76 6.44
C THR A 80 -18.00 2.24 6.60
N LYS A 81 -18.20 1.48 5.51
CA LYS A 81 -18.20 0.02 5.56
C LYS A 81 -16.83 -0.55 5.90
N PHE A 82 -15.77 0.04 5.36
CA PHE A 82 -14.41 -0.40 5.60
C PHE A 82 -14.00 -0.18 7.06
N GLU A 83 -14.24 1.01 7.60
CA GLU A 83 -13.93 1.31 9.01
C GLU A 83 -14.70 0.39 9.96
N ASN A 84 -16.00 0.18 9.72
CA ASN A 84 -16.80 -0.74 10.53
C ASN A 84 -16.27 -2.18 10.50
N ILE A 85 -15.81 -2.67 9.34
CA ILE A 85 -15.24 -4.02 9.21
C ILE A 85 -13.88 -4.10 9.93
N LEU A 86 -13.04 -3.06 9.77
CA LEU A 86 -11.74 -2.99 10.41
C LEU A 86 -11.91 -3.01 11.92
N ASP A 87 -12.72 -2.10 12.47
CA ASP A 87 -12.95 -1.98 13.90
C ASP A 87 -13.58 -3.24 14.50
N THR A 88 -14.61 -3.80 13.86
CA THR A 88 -15.27 -4.97 14.46
C THR A 88 -14.38 -6.22 14.39
N LYS A 89 -13.83 -6.54 13.21
CA LYS A 89 -13.15 -7.83 13.02
C LYS A 89 -11.73 -7.82 13.57
N LEU A 90 -11.00 -6.72 13.43
CA LEU A 90 -9.63 -6.63 13.91
C LEU A 90 -9.61 -6.53 15.44
N ASN A 91 -10.45 -5.67 16.04
CA ASN A 91 -10.48 -5.55 17.50
C ASN A 91 -10.96 -6.83 18.16
N LEU A 92 -11.94 -7.53 17.58
CA LEU A 92 -12.36 -8.85 18.10
C LEU A 92 -11.20 -9.85 18.10
N LYS A 93 -10.45 -9.96 16.98
CA LYS A 93 -9.30 -10.86 16.91
C LYS A 93 -8.17 -10.45 17.86
N MET A 94 -7.89 -9.16 17.96
CA MET A 94 -6.85 -8.64 18.85
C MET A 94 -7.19 -8.91 20.31
N ASN A 95 -8.45 -8.71 20.70
CA ASN A 95 -8.95 -9.03 22.04
C ASN A 95 -8.89 -10.54 22.33
N GLN A 96 -9.25 -11.38 21.35
CA GLN A 96 -9.12 -12.84 21.49
C GLN A 96 -7.66 -13.25 21.73
N ILE A 97 -6.73 -12.74 20.92
CA ILE A 97 -5.28 -13.02 21.07
C ILE A 97 -4.78 -12.54 22.43
N SER A 98 -5.13 -11.31 22.82
CA SER A 98 -4.75 -10.73 24.12
C SER A 98 -5.22 -11.59 25.29
N ASN A 99 -6.47 -12.09 25.24
CA ASN A 99 -7.04 -12.95 26.28
C ASN A 99 -6.35 -14.32 26.34
N THR A 100 -6.04 -14.92 25.19
CA THR A 100 -5.30 -16.19 25.13
C THR A 100 -3.89 -16.02 25.69
N LEU A 101 -3.20 -14.94 25.32
CA LEU A 101 -1.85 -14.65 25.81
C LEU A 101 -1.84 -14.46 27.32
N THR A 102 -2.79 -13.69 27.86
CA THR A 102 -2.94 -13.46 29.30
C THR A 102 -3.22 -14.76 30.05
N THR A 103 -4.10 -15.62 29.51
CA THR A 103 -4.40 -16.93 30.10
C THR A 103 -3.16 -17.82 30.16
N ASN A 104 -2.39 -17.89 29.06
CA ASN A 104 -1.17 -18.68 29.00
C ASN A 104 -0.09 -18.15 29.96
N GLN A 105 0.06 -16.82 30.05
CA GLN A 105 0.99 -16.18 30.98
C GLN A 105 0.66 -16.51 32.43
N ASN A 106 -0.62 -16.48 32.80
CA ASN A 106 -1.06 -16.81 34.17
C ASN A 106 -0.86 -18.31 34.49
N ALA A 107 -1.07 -19.20 33.52
CA ALA A 107 -0.80 -20.62 33.69
C ALA A 107 0.70 -20.90 33.94
N ILE A 108 1.58 -20.31 33.13
CA ILE A 108 3.03 -20.43 33.31
C ILE A 108 3.48 -19.86 34.67
N LEU A 109 2.91 -18.73 35.08
CA LEU A 109 3.23 -18.12 36.38
C LEU A 109 2.83 -19.05 37.53
N SER A 110 1.67 -19.69 37.43
CA SER A 110 1.18 -20.67 38.41
C SER A 110 2.09 -21.90 38.48
N ASP A 111 2.52 -22.43 37.32
CA ASP A 111 3.43 -23.58 37.27
C ASP A 111 4.79 -23.25 37.87
N LEU A 112 5.34 -22.06 37.57
CA LEU A 112 6.59 -21.58 38.16
C LEU A 112 6.48 -21.38 39.68
N GLN A 113 5.35 -20.90 40.18
CA GLN A 113 5.10 -20.78 41.61
C GLN A 113 5.05 -22.15 42.28
N SER A 114 4.40 -23.14 41.68
CA SER A 114 4.37 -24.51 42.19
C SER A 114 5.78 -25.14 42.24
N VAL A 115 6.60 -24.93 41.20
CA VAL A 115 8.00 -25.38 41.17
C VAL A 115 8.81 -24.69 42.27
N LYS A 116 8.62 -23.39 42.46
CA LYS A 116 9.30 -22.63 43.52
C LYS A 116 8.94 -23.18 44.90
N GLU A 117 7.67 -23.41 45.20
CA GLU A 117 7.23 -24.00 46.46
C GLU A 117 7.82 -25.40 46.68
N HIS A 118 7.91 -26.22 45.61
CA HIS A 118 8.52 -27.54 45.69
C HIS A 118 10.02 -27.49 46.00
N ILE A 119 10.74 -26.49 45.49
CA ILE A 119 12.16 -26.26 45.80
C ILE A 119 12.34 -25.76 47.24
N GLU A 120 11.50 -24.81 47.69
CA GLU A 120 11.58 -24.24 49.05
C GLU A 120 11.19 -25.26 50.14
N THR A 121 10.24 -26.15 49.85
CA THR A 121 9.83 -27.22 50.77
C THR A 121 10.76 -28.42 50.76
N ASN A 122 11.44 -28.68 49.63
CA ASN A 122 12.50 -29.67 49.54
C ASN A 122 13.88 -29.06 49.83
N GLU A 123 14.06 -28.43 51.00
CA GLU A 123 15.35 -28.50 51.71
C GLU A 123 15.72 -29.96 52.10
N LEU A 124 15.34 -30.95 51.28
CA LEU A 124 16.09 -32.19 51.13
C LEU A 124 17.41 -31.78 50.48
N SER A 125 18.41 -31.72 51.34
CA SER A 125 19.79 -31.42 51.05
C SER A 125 20.17 -31.78 49.62
N PHE A 126 20.86 -30.89 48.93
CA PHE A 126 21.52 -31.17 47.64
C PHE A 126 22.28 -32.53 47.64
N HIS A 127 22.62 -33.02 48.83
CA HIS A 127 23.15 -34.34 49.12
C HIS A 127 22.18 -35.51 48.82
N GLU A 128 20.88 -35.42 49.10
CA GLU A 128 19.90 -36.51 48.87
C GLU A 128 19.51 -36.66 47.41
N LEU A 129 19.40 -35.55 46.67
CA LEU A 129 19.20 -35.57 45.21
C LEU A 129 20.41 -36.17 44.49
N ASN A 130 21.63 -35.82 44.93
CA ASN A 130 22.84 -36.40 44.38
C ASN A 130 22.97 -37.89 44.76
N THR A 131 22.61 -38.27 45.99
CA THR A 131 22.61 -39.67 46.43
C THR A 131 21.59 -40.51 45.66
N SER A 132 20.40 -39.96 45.41
CA SER A 132 19.34 -40.62 44.63
C SER A 132 19.73 -40.78 43.15
N TYR A 133 20.34 -39.76 42.55
CA TYR A 133 20.87 -39.83 41.18
C TYR A 133 22.03 -40.83 41.05
N VAL A 134 22.96 -40.83 42.01
CA VAL A 134 24.05 -41.82 42.07
C VAL A 134 23.50 -43.24 42.28
N PHE A 135 22.48 -43.42 43.11
CA PHE A 135 21.84 -44.71 43.34
C PHE A 135 21.10 -45.23 42.09
N MET A 136 20.35 -44.36 41.41
CA MET A 136 19.64 -44.69 40.16
C MET A 136 20.62 -45.02 39.03
N THR A 137 21.71 -44.28 38.89
CA THR A 137 22.75 -44.57 37.89
C THR A 137 23.52 -45.84 38.22
N THR A 138 23.76 -46.15 39.51
CA THR A 138 24.40 -47.40 39.92
C THR A 138 23.51 -48.62 39.66
N GLN A 139 22.21 -48.56 40.01
CA GLN A 139 21.27 -49.65 39.66
C GLN A 139 21.14 -49.86 38.15
N LEU A 140 21.15 -48.78 37.36
CA LEU A 140 21.10 -48.88 35.90
C LEU A 140 22.36 -49.56 35.34
N ILE A 141 23.54 -49.25 35.88
CA ILE A 141 24.81 -49.90 35.50
C ILE A 141 24.80 -51.39 35.88
N GLU A 142 24.25 -51.74 37.04
CA GLU A 142 24.18 -53.11 37.53
C GLU A 142 23.20 -53.97 36.70
N LEU A 143 22.06 -53.39 36.30
CA LEU A 143 21.12 -54.01 35.36
C LEU A 143 21.72 -54.21 33.97
N LEU A 144 22.48 -53.22 33.46
CA LEU A 144 23.18 -53.33 32.18
C LEU A 144 24.35 -54.32 32.21
N ALA A 145 24.95 -54.54 33.39
CA ALA A 145 25.98 -55.56 33.58
C ALA A 145 25.41 -56.98 33.63
N GLN A 146 24.21 -57.17 34.22
CA GLN A 146 23.51 -58.46 34.26
C GLN A 146 23.02 -58.92 32.87
N GLU A 147 22.78 -57.98 31.95
CA GLU A 147 22.35 -58.30 30.58
C GLU A 147 23.50 -58.84 29.70
N LYS A 148 24.76 -58.76 30.16
CA LYS A 148 25.94 -59.17 29.39
C LYS A 148 26.39 -60.63 29.60
N GLU A 149 25.80 -61.36 30.54
CA GLU A 149 26.22 -62.73 30.88
C GLU A 149 25.19 -63.83 30.57
N THR A 150 24.10 -63.54 29.86
CA THR A 150 23.17 -64.59 29.42
C THR A 150 23.21 -64.78 27.89
N ASP A 151 24.09 -65.69 27.45
CA ASP A 151 24.12 -66.28 26.11
C ASP A 151 22.89 -67.18 25.86
N THR A 152 21.69 -66.59 25.91
CA THR A 152 20.48 -67.21 25.36
C THR A 152 19.58 -66.16 24.73
N ALA A 153 19.41 -66.27 23.42
CA ALA A 153 18.72 -65.33 22.54
C ALA A 153 17.32 -64.91 23.04
N PRO A 154 17.04 -63.60 23.17
CA PRO A 154 15.69 -63.10 23.40
C PRO A 154 14.97 -62.80 22.07
N SER A 155 13.65 -62.99 22.10
CA SER A 155 12.73 -62.75 20.99
C SER A 155 12.64 -61.27 20.61
N SER A 156 12.48 -61.05 19.30
CA SER A 156 12.63 -59.78 18.58
C SER A 156 11.59 -58.68 18.84
N GLN A 157 10.76 -58.77 19.88
CA GLN A 157 9.66 -57.82 20.11
C GLN A 157 9.90 -56.79 21.23
N ASN A 158 10.89 -56.98 22.11
CA ASN A 158 11.15 -56.06 23.24
C ASN A 158 12.30 -55.06 23.02
N ILE A 159 13.12 -55.22 21.98
CA ILE A 159 14.33 -54.41 21.73
C ILE A 159 13.99 -53.06 21.06
N SER A 160 12.88 -52.96 20.34
CA SER A 160 12.42 -51.72 19.69
C SER A 160 12.05 -50.64 20.71
N ASN A 161 11.24 -50.99 21.71
CA ASN A 161 10.67 -50.02 22.66
C ASN A 161 11.71 -49.45 23.63
N VAL A 162 12.77 -50.22 23.93
CA VAL A 162 13.88 -49.78 24.78
C VAL A 162 14.77 -48.79 24.04
N ASN A 163 15.02 -49.02 22.75
CA ASN A 163 15.81 -48.09 21.94
C ASN A 163 15.09 -46.76 21.69
N ASP A 164 13.77 -46.78 21.51
CA ASP A 164 12.99 -45.55 21.33
C ASP A 164 12.98 -44.70 22.61
N SER A 165 12.79 -45.34 23.77
CA SER A 165 12.86 -44.68 25.08
C SER A 165 14.26 -44.14 25.40
N LEU A 166 15.31 -44.86 24.99
CA LEU A 166 16.71 -44.44 25.15
C LEU A 166 17.04 -43.23 24.27
N ASN A 167 16.43 -43.13 23.08
CA ASN A 167 16.61 -42.00 22.18
C ASN A 167 15.86 -40.74 22.67
N GLU A 168 14.67 -40.89 23.27
CA GLU A 168 13.98 -39.79 23.94
C GLU A 168 14.76 -39.26 25.15
N LEU A 169 15.32 -40.16 25.97
CA LEU A 169 16.16 -39.79 27.12
C LEU A 169 17.46 -39.09 26.70
N LYS A 170 18.12 -39.55 25.63
CA LYS A 170 19.28 -38.84 25.05
C LYS A 170 18.91 -37.47 24.53
N THR A 171 17.71 -37.32 23.96
CA THR A 171 17.21 -36.04 23.44
C THR A 171 16.89 -35.06 24.56
N LEU A 172 16.31 -35.54 25.67
CA LEU A 172 16.05 -34.75 26.88
C LEU A 172 17.34 -34.33 27.57
N ALA A 173 18.33 -35.23 27.70
CA ALA A 173 19.65 -34.90 28.25
C ALA A 173 20.38 -33.85 27.41
N LYS A 174 20.24 -33.91 26.08
CA LYS A 174 20.81 -32.92 25.15
C LYS A 174 20.12 -31.56 25.27
N LYS A 175 18.78 -31.52 25.43
CA LYS A 175 18.02 -30.28 25.69
C LYS A 175 18.39 -29.64 27.03
N SER A 176 18.58 -30.46 28.08
CA SER A 176 19.00 -29.98 29.40
C SER A 176 20.40 -29.36 29.37
N ASN A 177 21.36 -29.97 28.68
CA ASN A 177 22.70 -29.40 28.50
C ASN A 177 22.70 -28.10 27.69
N VAL A 178 21.80 -27.94 26.71
CA VAL A 178 21.66 -26.68 25.95
C VAL A 178 21.17 -25.57 26.86
N ILE A 179 20.14 -25.82 27.68
CA ILE A 179 19.61 -24.84 28.64
C ILE A 179 20.67 -24.45 29.68
N LEU A 180 21.48 -25.41 30.15
CA LEU A 180 22.57 -25.15 31.09
C LEU A 180 23.70 -24.30 30.46
N THR A 181 23.93 -24.45 29.15
CA THR A 181 24.95 -23.67 28.42
C THR A 181 24.47 -22.24 28.14
N GLU A 182 23.19 -22.08 27.79
CA GLU A 182 22.56 -20.77 27.51
C GLU A 182 22.51 -19.90 28.78
N LEU A 183 22.22 -20.50 29.94
CA LEU A 183 22.25 -19.82 31.25
C LEU A 183 23.65 -19.41 31.71
N MET A 184 24.71 -20.01 31.16
CA MET A 184 26.10 -19.64 31.47
C MET A 184 26.65 -18.55 30.55
N GLU A 185 25.99 -18.26 29.42
CA GLU A 185 26.45 -17.30 28.41
C GLU A 185 25.98 -15.87 28.68
N ASP A 186 24.84 -15.69 29.36
CA ASP A 186 24.30 -14.38 29.78
C ASP A 186 25.08 -13.68 30.92
N CYS A 187 26.12 -14.31 31.46
CA CYS A 187 26.98 -13.71 32.50
C CYS A 187 28.24 -13.02 31.96
N LYS A 188 28.46 -12.93 30.64
CA LYS A 188 29.60 -12.19 30.05
C LYS A 188 29.14 -10.89 29.39
N GLY A 189 29.29 -9.78 30.12
CA GLY A 189 29.03 -8.43 29.60
C GLY A 189 29.92 -8.03 28.41
N PRO A 190 29.53 -6.98 27.64
CA PRO A 190 30.15 -6.65 26.37
C PRO A 190 31.50 -5.93 26.54
N SER A 191 32.57 -6.51 25.99
CA SER A 191 33.83 -5.80 25.72
C SER A 191 33.80 -5.31 24.27
N ASN A 192 33.85 -4.00 24.10
CA ASN A 192 33.84 -3.31 22.81
C ASN A 192 35.14 -3.59 22.02
N THR A 193 35.06 -4.21 20.84
CA THR A 193 35.97 -3.91 19.71
C THR A 193 35.43 -4.52 18.43
N THR A 194 35.18 -3.72 17.39
CA THR A 194 35.53 -4.04 15.99
C THR A 194 35.42 -2.77 15.16
N THR A 195 36.56 -2.09 15.03
CA THR A 195 36.86 -1.27 13.86
C THR A 195 37.49 -2.23 12.84
N GLN A 196 36.80 -2.55 11.75
CA GLN A 196 37.39 -2.91 10.45
C GLN A 196 36.28 -3.39 9.51
N GLN A 197 35.85 -2.50 8.61
CA GLN A 197 35.64 -2.83 7.19
C GLN A 197 35.42 -1.53 6.41
N LEU A 198 36.53 -0.82 6.20
CA LEU A 198 36.73 0.02 5.02
C LEU A 198 37.68 -0.78 4.13
N ASN A 199 37.20 -1.16 2.95
CA ASN A 199 37.88 -1.24 1.66
C ASN A 199 37.14 -2.22 0.76
N ASP A 200 36.24 -1.68 -0.05
CA ASP A 200 36.14 -2.00 -1.48
C ASP A 200 35.19 -0.98 -2.12
N ILE A 201 35.77 0.17 -2.48
CA ILE A 201 35.18 1.14 -3.40
C ILE A 201 35.61 0.68 -4.79
N VAL A 202 34.71 -0.04 -5.47
CA VAL A 202 34.65 -0.04 -6.93
C VAL A 202 33.35 0.66 -7.29
N GLU A 203 33.47 1.97 -7.49
CA GLU A 203 32.72 2.77 -8.46
C GLU A 203 31.23 2.43 -8.66
N SER A 204 30.41 2.80 -7.67
CA SER A 204 28.98 3.02 -7.84
C SER A 204 28.73 4.49 -7.51
N THR A 205 28.58 5.31 -8.54
CA THR A 205 28.13 6.69 -8.41
C THR A 205 26.83 6.70 -7.61
N GLU A 206 26.85 7.34 -6.45
CA GLU A 206 25.68 7.55 -5.60
C GLU A 206 24.50 8.02 -6.46
N GLU A 207 23.54 7.12 -6.65
CA GLU A 207 22.22 7.34 -7.23
C GLU A 207 21.46 8.37 -6.38
N ARG A 208 21.84 9.65 -6.43
CA ARG A 208 21.06 10.75 -5.85
C ARG A 208 20.02 11.18 -6.88
N CYS A 209 18.77 11.29 -6.44
CA CYS A 209 17.73 11.86 -7.29
C CYS A 209 18.11 13.30 -7.68
N PRO A 210 17.98 13.68 -8.96
CA PRO A 210 18.29 15.03 -9.41
C PRO A 210 17.39 16.06 -8.71
N GLY A 211 17.87 17.29 -8.54
CA GLY A 211 17.01 18.43 -8.16
C GLY A 211 16.43 18.42 -6.74
N GLY A 212 17.08 17.73 -5.78
CA GLY A 212 16.62 17.69 -4.39
C GLY A 212 15.37 16.83 -4.18
N LEU A 213 15.08 15.91 -5.11
CA LEU A 213 14.03 14.92 -4.94
C LEU A 213 14.42 13.89 -3.86
N ILE A 214 13.40 13.41 -3.15
CA ILE A 214 13.57 12.40 -2.10
C ILE A 214 13.65 11.04 -2.80
N LYS A 215 14.77 10.34 -2.62
CA LYS A 215 14.91 8.97 -3.11
C LYS A 215 14.26 7.99 -2.16
N MET A 216 13.45 7.10 -2.71
CA MET A 216 12.92 5.95 -2.00
C MET A 216 12.96 4.72 -2.90
N SER A 217 13.74 3.73 -2.49
CA SER A 217 14.01 2.55 -3.32
C SER A 217 14.54 2.99 -4.70
N SER A 218 13.88 2.58 -5.77
CA SER A 218 14.19 2.94 -7.17
C SER A 218 13.43 4.18 -7.68
N GLN A 219 12.67 4.87 -6.84
CA GLN A 219 11.79 5.98 -7.23
C GLN A 219 12.22 7.31 -6.56
N CYS A 220 11.93 8.41 -7.25
CA CYS A 220 12.24 9.77 -6.79
C CYS A 220 10.94 10.56 -6.61
N PHE A 221 10.77 11.18 -5.46
CA PHE A 221 9.54 11.88 -5.09
C PHE A 221 9.79 13.36 -4.82
N LYS A 222 8.81 14.20 -5.15
CA LYS A 222 8.79 15.63 -4.83
C LYS A 222 7.44 15.98 -4.23
N MET A 223 7.45 16.64 -3.07
CA MET A 223 6.25 17.16 -2.44
C MET A 223 6.16 18.67 -2.66
N PHE A 224 5.02 19.13 -3.17
CA PHE A 224 4.72 20.56 -3.31
C PHE A 224 3.96 21.06 -2.08
N ARG A 225 4.47 22.12 -1.45
CA ARG A 225 3.94 22.70 -0.20
C ARG A 225 3.43 24.13 -0.35
N ASP A 226 3.41 24.65 -1.57
CA ASP A 226 3.06 26.02 -1.87
C ASP A 226 1.57 26.31 -1.68
N ARG A 227 0.69 25.40 -2.12
CA ARG A 227 -0.76 25.45 -1.83
C ARG A 227 -1.42 24.09 -1.93
N GLN A 228 -2.52 23.91 -1.18
CA GLN A 228 -3.43 22.78 -1.40
C GLN A 228 -4.08 22.92 -2.78
N ARG A 229 -4.25 21.79 -3.45
CA ARG A 229 -4.77 21.69 -4.83
C ARG A 229 -5.79 20.57 -4.90
N THR A 230 -6.77 20.73 -5.77
CA THR A 230 -7.61 19.62 -6.22
C THR A 230 -6.77 18.58 -6.96
N TRP A 231 -7.28 17.36 -7.11
CA TRP A 231 -6.57 16.29 -7.82
C TRP A 231 -6.16 16.69 -9.24
N SER A 232 -7.07 17.34 -9.99
CA SER A 232 -6.83 17.82 -11.37
C SER A 232 -5.72 18.89 -11.42
N GLU A 233 -5.75 19.85 -10.49
CA GLU A 233 -4.71 20.87 -10.38
C GLU A 233 -3.35 20.29 -9.96
N ALA A 234 -3.34 19.29 -9.06
CA ALA A 234 -2.13 18.62 -8.62
C ALA A 234 -1.47 17.84 -9.77
N LYS A 235 -2.28 17.11 -10.56
CA LYS A 235 -1.82 16.41 -11.77
C LYS A 235 -1.20 17.39 -12.77
N THR A 236 -1.93 18.46 -13.08
CA THR A 236 -1.45 19.51 -13.99
C THR A 236 -0.13 20.12 -13.51
N LYS A 237 0.01 20.36 -12.19
CA LYS A 237 1.26 20.90 -11.62
C LYS A 237 2.44 19.93 -11.72
N CYS A 238 2.21 18.63 -11.50
CA CYS A 238 3.25 17.63 -11.70
C CYS A 238 3.73 17.61 -13.16
N GLU A 239 2.79 17.57 -14.11
CA GLU A 239 3.10 17.51 -15.54
C GLU A 239 3.84 18.77 -16.03
N GLN A 240 3.46 19.95 -15.54
CA GLN A 240 4.14 21.22 -15.84
C GLN A 240 5.62 21.24 -15.43
N GLU A 241 5.98 20.51 -14.38
CA GLU A 241 7.35 20.42 -13.88
C GLU A 241 8.12 19.22 -14.46
N GLY A 242 7.52 18.49 -15.42
CA GLY A 242 8.10 17.28 -16.02
C GLY A 242 8.01 16.04 -15.14
N TYR A 243 7.10 16.03 -14.16
CA TYR A 243 6.85 14.89 -13.28
C TYR A 243 5.48 14.25 -13.55
N ILE A 244 5.26 13.09 -12.95
CA ILE A 244 3.96 12.41 -12.92
C ILE A 244 3.44 12.35 -11.48
N LEU A 245 2.11 12.24 -11.33
CA LEU A 245 1.51 12.05 -10.01
C LEU A 245 2.02 10.73 -9.41
N ALA A 246 2.46 10.77 -8.15
CA ALA A 246 3.06 9.60 -7.50
C ALA A 246 2.04 8.44 -7.39
N GLN A 247 2.41 7.28 -7.91
CA GLN A 247 1.74 6.00 -7.71
C GLN A 247 2.76 5.00 -7.16
N PRO A 248 3.10 5.10 -5.86
CA PRO A 248 4.05 4.19 -5.24
C PRO A 248 3.44 2.79 -5.11
N ASP A 249 4.25 1.76 -5.37
CA ASP A 249 3.89 0.38 -5.02
C ASP A 249 3.78 0.23 -3.50
N ASP A 250 3.04 -0.77 -3.00
CA ASP A 250 2.79 -0.97 -1.57
C ASP A 250 4.06 -0.97 -0.71
N SER A 251 5.15 -1.56 -1.22
CA SER A 251 6.45 -1.62 -0.53
C SER A 251 7.13 -0.26 -0.38
N VAL A 252 6.86 0.67 -1.29
CA VAL A 252 7.37 2.05 -1.27
C VAL A 252 6.41 2.97 -0.53
N ALA A 253 5.10 2.77 -0.69
CA ALA A 253 4.04 3.59 -0.13
C ALA A 253 4.10 3.69 1.40
N VAL A 254 4.39 2.56 2.09
CA VAL A 254 4.51 2.53 3.56
C VAL A 254 5.64 3.45 4.03
N ASN A 255 6.82 3.29 3.42
CA ASN A 255 7.98 4.09 3.79
C ASN A 255 7.78 5.56 3.42
N LEU A 256 7.21 5.83 2.24
CA LEU A 256 6.93 7.19 1.76
C LEU A 256 5.95 7.92 2.67
N ARG A 257 4.88 7.24 3.10
CA ARG A 257 3.94 7.80 4.07
C ARG A 257 4.65 8.14 5.39
N LYS A 258 5.47 7.24 5.91
CA LYS A 258 6.23 7.47 7.14
C LYS A 258 7.17 8.68 7.02
N TYR A 259 7.93 8.77 5.94
CA TYR A 259 8.83 9.90 5.70
C TYR A 259 8.07 11.22 5.57
N ILE A 260 6.97 11.24 4.80
CA ILE A 260 6.16 12.44 4.65
C ILE A 260 5.61 12.88 6.00
N TYR A 261 5.17 11.95 6.85
CA TYR A 261 4.76 12.29 8.22
C TYR A 261 5.95 12.87 9.01
N GLU A 262 7.04 12.14 9.18
CA GLU A 262 8.18 12.59 10.01
C GLU A 262 8.84 13.90 9.53
N ALA A 263 8.95 14.11 8.22
CA ALA A 263 9.58 15.31 7.67
C ALA A 263 8.62 16.52 7.68
N TYR A 264 7.31 16.27 7.57
CA TYR A 264 6.36 17.29 7.15
C TYR A 264 5.07 17.39 7.99
N GLY A 265 4.88 16.52 8.98
CA GLY A 265 3.71 16.41 9.86
C GLY A 265 4.07 16.04 11.30
#